data_AF-A0A7K9FT85-F1
#
_entry.id   AF-A0A7K9FT85-F1
#
_cell.length_a   1.000
_cell.length_b   1.000
_cell.length_c   1.000
_cell.angle_alpha   90.00
_cell.angle_beta   90.00
_cell.angle_gamma   90.00
#
_symmetry.space_group_name_H-M   'P 1'
#
loop_
_entity.id
_entity.type
_entity.pdbx_description
1 polymer ?
#
loop_
_entity_poly.entity_id
_entity_poly.type
_entity_poly.pdbx_seq_one_letter_code
_entity_poly.pdbx_strand_id
1 'polypeptide(L)'
;REPLRGEFPKKRDSVQRWELLKGRMERTRRAGGTGRSAACYADWEIMLQYCFPRLDINVSKGVGHLLKSPFSVHPKTGRVSVPLDLQRLDQFDPFTVPTIRYLDAASDDGEQEEGGETEPKRRARDYKRTSLAPYVRVFEQFVEEMERARRGELLRRSGES
;
A
#
# COMPACT_ATOMS: atom_id res chain seq x y z
N ARG A 1 5.74 -15.86 -33.44
CA ARG A 1 6.84 -15.78 -32.45
C ARG A 1 8.13 -15.19 -33.07
N GLU A 2 8.54 -15.64 -34.25
CA GLU A 2 9.72 -15.13 -34.99
C GLU A 2 9.72 -13.64 -35.39
N PRO A 3 8.59 -13.00 -35.77
CA PRO A 3 8.67 -11.63 -36.32
C PRO A 3 8.95 -10.55 -35.26
N LEU A 4 8.48 -10.71 -34.01
CA LEU A 4 8.79 -9.75 -32.95
C LEU A 4 10.29 -9.75 -32.58
N ARG A 5 10.98 -10.90 -32.69
CA ARG A 5 12.42 -11.00 -32.45
C ARG A 5 13.24 -10.16 -33.43
N GLY A 6 12.80 -10.07 -34.69
CA GLY A 6 13.47 -9.24 -35.71
C GLY A 6 13.08 -7.75 -35.65
N GLU A 7 11.91 -7.42 -35.12
CA GLU A 7 11.40 -6.05 -35.07
C GLU A 7 11.77 -5.30 -33.78
N PHE A 8 11.90 -6.00 -32.65
CA PHE A 8 12.24 -5.38 -31.36
C PHE A 8 13.60 -4.66 -31.34
N PRO A 9 14.69 -5.21 -31.91
CA PRO A 9 15.97 -4.51 -32.00
C PRO A 9 15.94 -3.23 -32.85
N LYS A 10 14.92 -3.09 -33.73
CA LYS A 10 14.75 -1.91 -34.60
C LYS A 10 14.04 -0.75 -33.90
N LYS A 11 13.61 -0.91 -32.64
CA LYS A 11 12.89 0.10 -31.86
C LYS A 11 13.81 0.73 -30.83
N ARG A 12 13.67 2.04 -30.62
CA ARG A 12 14.60 2.86 -29.82
C ARG A 12 14.47 2.59 -28.31
N ASP A 13 13.25 2.43 -27.81
CA ASP A 13 12.97 2.35 -26.37
C ASP A 13 11.94 1.26 -26.06
N SER A 14 11.61 1.09 -24.78
CA SER A 14 10.60 0.12 -24.31
C SER A 14 9.19 0.52 -24.73
N VAL A 15 8.88 1.81 -24.80
CA VAL A 15 7.55 2.34 -25.17
C VAL A 15 7.22 1.94 -26.61
N GLN A 16 8.15 2.15 -27.55
CA GLN A 16 7.97 1.76 -28.95
C GLN A 16 7.83 0.25 -29.14
N ARG A 17 8.56 -0.55 -28.36
CA ARG A 17 8.45 -2.01 -28.38
C ARG A 17 7.10 -2.48 -27.85
N TRP A 18 6.60 -1.82 -26.80
CA TRP A 18 5.31 -2.11 -26.20
C TRP A 18 4.15 -1.76 -27.14
N GLU A 19 4.19 -0.60 -27.80
CA GLU A 19 3.18 -0.23 -28.80
C GLU A 19 3.13 -1.19 -29.98
N LEU A 20 4.30 -1.63 -30.47
CA LEU A 20 4.37 -2.64 -31.52
C LEU A 20 3.70 -3.95 -31.10
N LEU A 21 3.96 -4.41 -29.87
CA LEU A 21 3.38 -5.62 -29.31
C LEU A 21 1.85 -5.50 -29.20
N LYS A 22 1.36 -4.45 -28.52
CA LYS A 22 -0.08 -4.19 -28.36
C LYS A 22 -0.82 -4.14 -29.69
N GLY A 23 -0.31 -3.34 -30.64
CA GLY A 23 -0.94 -3.20 -31.96
C GLY A 23 -0.95 -4.51 -32.75
N ARG A 24 -0.02 -5.45 -32.49
CA ARG A 24 -0.03 -6.79 -33.09
C ARG A 24 -1.07 -7.70 -32.44
N MET A 25 -1.13 -7.73 -31.11
CA MET A 25 -2.11 -8.54 -30.37
C MET A 25 -3.54 -8.08 -30.70
N GLU A 26 -3.77 -6.77 -30.77
CA GLU A 26 -5.06 -6.20 -31.14
C GLU A 26 -5.52 -6.62 -32.55
N ARG A 27 -4.61 -6.60 -33.54
CA ARG A 27 -4.90 -7.09 -34.90
C ARG A 27 -5.30 -8.56 -34.91
N THR A 28 -4.59 -9.41 -34.16
CA THR A 28 -4.93 -10.82 -34.02
C THR A 28 -6.30 -11.01 -33.37
N ARG A 29 -6.62 -10.21 -32.34
CA ARG A 29 -7.92 -10.25 -31.66
C ARG A 29 -9.07 -9.82 -32.58
N ARG A 30 -8.89 -8.74 -33.37
CA ARG A 30 -9.89 -8.26 -34.34
C ARG A 30 -10.07 -9.21 -35.54
N ALA A 31 -9.02 -9.94 -35.93
CA ALA A 31 -9.06 -10.91 -37.03
C ALA A 31 -9.62 -12.28 -36.64
N GLY A 32 -9.94 -12.52 -35.36
CA GLY A 32 -10.39 -13.79 -34.79
C GLY A 32 -11.74 -14.34 -35.26
N GLY A 33 -12.24 -13.92 -36.43
CA GLY A 33 -13.50 -14.39 -37.03
C GLY A 33 -13.37 -15.00 -38.43
N THR A 34 -12.20 -14.94 -39.09
CA THR A 34 -12.06 -15.35 -40.51
C THR A 34 -10.89 -16.29 -40.81
N GLY A 35 -10.15 -16.77 -39.79
CA GLY A 35 -9.00 -17.66 -40.00
C GLY A 35 -8.62 -18.51 -38.79
N ARG A 36 -7.84 -19.58 -39.04
CA ARG A 36 -7.39 -20.67 -38.14
C ARG A 36 -6.62 -20.26 -36.85
N SER A 37 -6.50 -18.98 -36.50
CA SER A 37 -5.70 -18.54 -35.35
C SER A 37 -6.59 -17.95 -34.26
N ALA A 38 -6.52 -18.53 -33.05
CA ALA A 38 -7.23 -18.02 -31.88
C ALA A 38 -6.79 -16.58 -31.51
N ALA A 39 -7.70 -15.82 -30.91
CA ALA A 39 -7.39 -14.50 -30.34
C ALA A 39 -6.26 -14.63 -29.31
N CYS A 40 -5.34 -13.66 -29.30
CA CYS A 40 -4.18 -13.65 -28.41
C CYS A 40 -4.27 -12.46 -27.44
N TYR A 41 -4.15 -12.74 -26.14
CA TYR A 41 -4.23 -11.76 -25.03
C TYR A 41 -2.88 -11.59 -24.31
N ALA A 42 -1.78 -11.89 -25.00
CA ALA A 42 -0.45 -11.90 -24.40
C ALA A 42 -0.05 -10.52 -23.83
N ASP A 43 -0.54 -9.43 -24.39
CA ASP A 43 -0.35 -8.08 -23.84
C ASP A 43 -0.98 -7.97 -22.44
N TRP A 44 -2.20 -8.48 -22.23
CA TRP A 44 -2.87 -8.49 -20.93
C TRP A 44 -2.19 -9.44 -19.95
N GLU A 45 -1.81 -10.64 -20.41
CA GLU A 45 -1.07 -11.61 -19.59
C GLU A 45 0.27 -11.05 -19.11
N ILE A 46 1.00 -10.33 -19.97
CA ILE A 46 2.24 -9.64 -19.60
C ILE A 46 1.95 -8.54 -18.59
N MET A 47 0.93 -7.71 -18.80
CA MET A 47 0.56 -6.67 -17.84
C MET A 47 0.24 -7.26 -16.47
N LEU A 48 -0.55 -8.34 -16.41
CA LEU A 48 -0.88 -9.01 -15.15
C LEU A 48 0.36 -9.62 -14.50
N GLN A 49 1.21 -10.31 -15.27
CA GLN A 49 2.41 -10.95 -14.73
C GLN A 49 3.39 -9.95 -14.09
N TYR A 50 3.48 -8.73 -14.63
CA TYR A 50 4.41 -7.70 -14.17
C TYR A 50 3.79 -6.73 -13.15
N CYS A 51 2.50 -6.43 -13.24
CA CYS A 51 1.87 -5.36 -12.46
C CYS A 51 0.82 -5.86 -11.44
N PHE A 52 0.30 -7.08 -11.58
CA PHE A 52 -0.69 -7.60 -10.63
C PHE A 52 -0.02 -7.98 -9.29
N PRO A 53 -0.63 -7.66 -8.14
CA PRO A 53 -0.07 -8.00 -6.83
C PRO A 53 0.06 -9.52 -6.65
N ARG A 54 1.25 -9.96 -6.21
CA ARG A 54 1.48 -11.36 -5.84
C ARG A 54 0.98 -11.57 -4.42
N LEU A 55 -0.10 -12.33 -4.27
CA LEU A 55 -0.73 -12.59 -2.98
C LEU A 55 -0.04 -13.78 -2.29
N ASP A 56 0.42 -13.57 -1.05
CA ASP A 56 0.85 -14.67 -0.20
C ASP A 56 -0.38 -15.37 0.38
N ILE A 57 -0.76 -16.49 -0.24
CA ILE A 57 -1.97 -17.21 0.11
C ILE A 57 -1.97 -17.72 1.56
N ASN A 58 -0.80 -17.96 2.15
CA ASN A 58 -0.71 -18.53 3.49
C ASN A 58 -1.09 -17.51 4.57
N VAL A 59 -1.03 -16.21 4.28
CA VAL A 59 -1.43 -15.16 5.23
C VAL A 59 -2.95 -14.97 5.31
N SER A 60 -3.71 -15.47 4.34
CA SER A 60 -5.17 -15.25 4.24
C SER A 60 -6.02 -16.52 4.39
N LYS A 61 -5.41 -17.71 4.39
CA LYS A 61 -6.13 -19.00 4.46
C LYS A 61 -6.64 -19.36 5.86
N GLY A 62 -5.85 -19.06 6.89
CA GLY A 62 -6.09 -19.53 8.25
C GLY A 62 -6.37 -18.38 9.21
N VAL A 63 -7.35 -18.58 10.10
CA VAL A 63 -7.73 -17.58 11.12
C VAL A 63 -6.70 -17.43 12.25
N GLY A 64 -5.77 -18.38 12.38
CA GLY A 64 -4.71 -18.37 13.41
C GLY A 64 -3.40 -17.72 12.98
N HIS A 65 -3.36 -17.06 11.81
CA HIS A 65 -2.13 -16.46 11.30
C HIS A 65 -1.75 -15.20 12.10
N LEU A 66 -0.52 -15.12 12.58
CA LEU A 66 0.00 -13.96 13.30
C LEU A 66 0.60 -12.96 12.31
N LEU A 67 0.02 -11.77 12.27
CA LEU A 67 0.54 -10.63 11.50
C LEU A 67 1.22 -9.62 12.41
N LYS A 68 2.11 -8.82 11.80
CA LYS A 68 2.79 -7.74 12.50
C LYS A 68 1.77 -6.70 12.97
N SER A 69 1.89 -6.27 14.23
CA SER A 69 1.06 -5.19 14.77
C SER A 69 1.40 -3.85 14.10
N PRO A 70 0.40 -2.99 13.80
CA PRO A 70 0.63 -1.60 13.43
C PRO A 70 1.55 -0.89 14.44
N PHE A 71 2.33 0.07 13.97
CA PHE A 71 3.33 0.82 14.75
C PHE A 71 4.49 -0.01 15.33
N SER A 72 4.59 -1.31 15.03
CA SER A 72 5.78 -2.10 15.40
C SER A 72 7.03 -1.61 14.67
N VAL A 73 8.16 -1.59 15.37
CA VAL A 73 9.48 -1.29 14.79
C VAL A 73 10.03 -2.51 14.06
N HIS A 74 10.44 -2.34 12.80
CA HIS A 74 11.08 -3.40 12.04
C HIS A 74 12.55 -3.58 12.49
N PRO A 75 12.96 -4.77 12.97
CA PRO A 75 14.22 -4.93 13.71
C PRO A 75 15.47 -4.61 12.87
N LYS A 76 15.45 -4.89 11.56
CA LYS A 76 16.61 -4.65 10.70
C LYS A 76 16.73 -3.22 10.19
N THR A 77 15.61 -2.51 10.05
CA THR A 77 15.58 -1.18 9.42
C THR A 77 15.33 -0.05 10.41
N GLY A 78 14.86 -0.38 11.62
CA GLY A 78 14.44 0.60 12.61
C GLY A 78 13.19 1.39 12.23
N ARG A 79 12.60 1.15 11.05
CA ARG A 79 11.41 1.85 10.55
C ARG A 79 10.15 1.40 11.29
N VAL A 80 9.27 2.35 11.58
CA VAL A 80 7.97 2.09 12.19
C VAL A 80 6.98 1.58 11.14
N SER A 81 6.18 0.56 11.47
CA SER A 81 5.13 0.02 10.58
C SER A 81 3.91 0.95 10.59
N VAL A 82 3.96 2.01 9.78
CA VAL A 82 2.95 3.07 9.77
C VAL A 82 1.72 2.71 8.91
N PRO A 83 0.50 3.16 9.29
CA PRO A 83 -0.67 3.14 8.41
C PRO A 83 -0.44 3.95 7.13
N LEU A 84 -1.10 3.52 6.04
CA LEU A 84 -1.03 4.18 4.74
C LEU A 84 -2.27 5.05 4.53
N ASP A 85 -2.06 6.30 4.15
CA ASP A 85 -3.13 7.18 3.68
C ASP A 85 -3.51 6.82 2.24
N LEU A 86 -4.71 6.30 2.05
CA LEU A 86 -5.20 5.90 0.72
C LEU A 86 -5.46 7.08 -0.20
N GLN A 87 -5.69 8.29 0.33
CA GLN A 87 -5.90 9.50 -0.49
C GLN A 87 -4.60 10.04 -1.07
N ARG A 88 -3.46 9.69 -0.46
CA ARG A 88 -2.13 10.17 -0.83
C ARG A 88 -1.15 9.02 -1.08
N LEU A 89 -1.66 7.85 -1.46
CA LEU A 89 -0.87 6.63 -1.61
C LEU A 89 0.27 6.77 -2.63
N ASP A 90 0.04 7.47 -3.74
CA ASP A 90 1.06 7.72 -4.77
C ASP A 90 2.24 8.58 -4.27
N GLN A 91 2.06 9.29 -3.15
CA GLN A 91 3.09 10.12 -2.52
C GLN A 91 3.84 9.37 -1.40
N PHE A 92 3.42 8.15 -1.07
CA PHE A 92 4.05 7.38 -0.01
C PHE A 92 5.45 6.90 -0.44
N ASP A 93 6.47 7.30 0.32
CA ASP A 93 7.84 6.85 0.14
C ASP A 93 8.28 5.95 1.31
N PRO A 94 8.55 4.65 1.09
CA PRO A 94 8.99 3.74 2.16
C PRO A 94 10.35 4.11 2.77
N PHE A 95 11.14 4.96 2.13
CA PHE A 95 12.45 5.40 2.63
C PHE A 95 12.36 6.59 3.59
N THR A 96 11.28 7.36 3.55
CA THR A 96 11.04 8.52 4.43
C THR A 96 10.26 8.18 5.70
N VAL A 97 9.77 6.94 5.81
CA VAL A 97 9.07 6.44 7.01
C VAL A 97 9.95 6.62 8.25
N PRO A 98 9.40 7.17 9.36
CA PRO A 98 10.17 7.47 10.56
C PRO A 98 10.85 6.21 11.13
N THR A 99 12.07 6.40 11.62
CA THR A 99 12.81 5.37 12.35
C THR A 99 12.85 5.69 13.82
N ILE A 100 12.91 4.66 14.66
CA ILE A 100 12.92 4.81 16.13
C ILE A 100 14.01 5.78 16.62
N ARG A 101 15.21 5.73 16.02
CA ARG A 101 16.34 6.60 16.39
C ARG A 101 16.05 8.10 16.21
N TYR A 102 15.30 8.45 15.17
CA TYR A 102 14.94 9.85 14.90
C TYR A 102 13.76 10.32 15.75
N LEU A 103 12.93 9.40 16.23
CA LEU A 103 11.83 9.72 17.13
C LEU A 103 12.33 9.99 18.56
N ASP A 104 13.35 9.23 19.01
CA ASP A 104 13.97 9.42 20.32
C ASP A 104 14.68 10.78 20.42
N ALA A 105 15.47 11.17 19.40
CA ALA A 105 16.17 12.45 19.39
C ALA A 105 15.22 13.67 19.40
N ALA A 106 14.08 13.58 18.69
CA ALA A 106 13.08 14.65 18.67
C ALA A 106 12.35 14.86 20.02
N SER A 107 12.48 13.90 20.93
CA SER A 107 11.87 13.98 22.27
C SER A 107 12.82 14.64 23.29
N ASP A 108 14.14 14.58 23.05
CA ASP A 108 15.19 15.06 23.97
C ASP A 108 15.44 16.59 23.85
N ASP A 109 15.21 17.18 22.66
CA ASP A 109 15.41 18.62 22.39
C ASP A 109 14.39 19.56 23.10
N GLY A 110 13.57 19.04 24.03
CA GLY A 110 12.46 19.74 24.66
C GLY A 110 12.47 19.81 26.19
N GLU A 111 13.45 19.21 26.87
CA GLU A 111 13.49 19.19 28.33
C GLU A 111 14.19 20.43 28.92
N GLN A 112 13.50 21.58 28.88
CA GLN A 112 13.68 22.64 29.86
C GLN A 112 12.30 23.10 30.38
N GLU A 113 12.15 22.94 31.70
CA GLU A 113 11.17 23.52 32.64
C GLU A 113 9.93 22.70 33.11
N GLU A 114 10.05 22.31 34.39
CA GLU A 114 9.10 22.31 35.52
C GLU A 114 7.71 21.61 35.50
N GLY A 115 7.44 20.96 36.64
CA GLY A 115 6.12 21.05 37.30
C GLY A 115 5.19 19.86 37.11
N GLY A 116 5.04 19.05 38.16
CA GLY A 116 4.37 17.74 38.18
C GLY A 116 2.95 17.69 37.58
N GLU A 117 2.77 16.80 36.61
CA GLU A 117 1.46 16.21 36.28
C GLU A 117 1.67 14.74 35.87
N THR A 118 0.68 13.91 36.20
CA THR A 118 0.69 12.44 36.15
C THR A 118 1.22 11.85 34.83
N GLU A 119 2.26 11.01 34.96
CA GLU A 119 2.98 10.21 33.96
C GLU A 119 2.23 9.72 32.70
N PRO A 120 0.97 9.20 32.75
CA PRO A 120 0.31 8.71 31.54
C PRO A 120 -0.10 9.82 30.55
N LYS A 121 -0.30 11.06 30.99
CA LYS A 121 -0.73 12.18 30.11
C LYS A 121 0.43 12.89 29.42
N ARG A 122 1.63 12.87 29.99
CA ARG A 122 2.84 13.49 29.40
C ARG A 122 3.27 12.76 28.12
N ARG A 123 3.45 11.44 28.19
CA ARG A 123 3.85 10.59 27.04
C ARG A 123 2.89 10.62 25.85
N ALA A 124 1.59 10.80 26.10
CA ALA A 124 0.57 10.87 25.04
C ALA A 124 0.64 12.17 24.20
N ARG A 125 1.33 13.21 24.68
CA ARG A 125 1.50 14.48 23.95
C ARG A 125 2.81 14.54 23.15
N ASP A 126 3.82 13.72 23.49
CA ASP A 126 5.15 13.77 22.87
C ASP A 126 5.17 13.36 21.40
N TYR A 127 4.44 12.30 21.02
CA TYR A 127 4.47 11.84 19.63
C TYR A 127 3.94 12.90 18.65
N LYS A 128 3.07 13.81 19.12
CA LYS A 128 2.50 14.89 18.29
C LYS A 128 3.55 15.89 17.80
N ARG A 129 4.71 15.95 18.47
CA ARG A 129 5.87 16.77 18.10
C ARG A 129 6.83 16.04 17.17
N THR A 130 6.58 14.77 16.89
CA THR A 130 7.47 13.93 16.07
C THR A 130 6.91 13.74 14.67
N SER A 131 7.75 13.22 13.76
CA SER A 131 7.35 12.78 12.42
C SER A 131 6.37 11.59 12.42
N LEU A 132 6.04 11.00 13.57
CA LEU A 132 5.03 9.95 13.68
C LEU A 132 3.59 10.49 13.68
N ALA A 133 3.40 11.75 14.07
CA ALA A 133 2.08 12.37 14.25
C ALA A 133 1.13 12.23 13.05
N PRO A 134 1.57 12.45 11.79
CA PRO A 134 0.68 12.33 10.63
C PRO A 134 0.12 10.92 10.46
N TYR A 135 0.90 9.89 10.75
CA TYR A 135 0.50 8.49 10.62
C TYR A 135 -0.47 8.05 11.72
N VAL A 136 -0.34 8.63 12.92
CA VAL A 136 -1.30 8.41 14.01
C VAL A 136 -2.66 9.00 13.65
N ARG A 137 -2.70 10.19 13.02
CA ARG A 137 -3.96 10.79 12.56
C ARG A 137 -4.71 9.92 11.55
N VAL A 138 -3.98 9.29 10.61
CA VAL A 138 -4.58 8.33 9.66
C VAL A 138 -5.21 7.15 10.41
N PHE A 139 -4.56 6.67 11.47
CA PHE A 139 -5.10 5.58 12.29
C PHE A 139 -6.32 6.01 13.12
N GLU A 140 -6.28 7.20 13.72
CA GLU A 140 -7.40 7.77 14.48
C GLU A 140 -8.65 7.86 13.59
N GLN A 141 -8.51 8.38 12.37
CA GLN A 141 -9.62 8.43 11.41
C GLN A 141 -10.19 7.04 11.10
N PHE A 142 -9.32 6.05 10.85
CA PHE A 142 -9.76 4.68 10.59
C PHE A 142 -10.56 4.09 11.77
N VAL A 143 -10.11 4.30 13.00
CA VAL A 143 -10.80 3.82 14.21
C VAL A 143 -12.15 4.54 14.39
N GLU A 144 -12.19 5.86 14.18
CA GLU A 144 -13.43 6.64 14.26
C GLU A 144 -14.49 6.15 13.25
N GLU A 145 -14.07 5.85 12.02
CA GLU A 145 -14.94 5.31 10.97
C GLU A 145 -15.46 3.91 11.35
N MET A 146 -14.60 3.04 11.91
CA MET A 146 -15.02 1.74 12.44
C MET A 146 -16.04 1.87 13.57
N GLU A 147 -15.82 2.79 14.51
CA GLU A 147 -16.75 3.02 15.63
C GLU A 147 -18.10 3.54 15.14
N ARG A 148 -18.11 4.43 14.15
CA ARG A 148 -19.34 4.93 13.53
C ARG A 148 -20.11 3.81 12.84
N ALA A 149 -19.43 2.95 12.07
CA ALA A 149 -20.04 1.82 11.38
C ALA A 149 -20.68 0.84 12.39
N ARG A 150 -19.96 0.49 13.46
CA ARG A 150 -20.46 -0.40 14.52
C ARG A 150 -21.69 0.16 15.24
N ARG A 151 -21.68 1.46 15.57
CA ARG A 151 -22.84 2.14 16.17
C ARG A 151 -24.04 2.12 15.23
N GLY A 152 -23.84 2.37 13.94
CA GLY A 152 -24.90 2.30 12.93
C GLY A 152 -25.53 0.91 12.82
N GLU A 153 -24.72 -0.15 12.84
CA GLU A 153 -25.20 -1.54 12.82
C GLU A 153 -26.03 -1.89 14.06
N LEU A 154 -25.55 -1.50 15.26
CA LEU A 154 -26.26 -1.70 16.52
C LEU A 154 -27.65 -1.05 16.50
N LEU A 155 -27.73 0.21 16.04
CA LEU A 155 -28.99 0.95 15.94
C LEU A 155 -29.97 0.28 14.95
N ARG A 156 -29.47 -0.23 13.82
CA ARG A 156 -30.29 -0.94 12.82
C ARG A 156 -30.88 -2.23 13.40
N ARG A 157 -30.07 -2.99 14.15
CA ARG A 157 -30.51 -4.23 14.82
C ARG A 157 -31.54 -3.98 15.92
N SER A 158 -31.43 -2.87 16.66
CA SER A 158 -32.40 -2.50 17.70
C SER A 158 -33.73 -1.97 17.17
N GLY A 159 -33.80 -1.51 15.91
CA GLY A 159 -35.04 -1.08 15.27
C GLY A 159 -35.80 -2.18 14.53
N GLU A 160 -35.18 -3.37 14.37
CA GLU A 160 -35.78 -4.56 13.74
C GLU A 160 -36.37 -5.55 14.78
N SER A 161 -36.19 -5.29 16.08
CA SER A 161 -36.79 -6.05 17.20
C SER A 161 -37.94 -5.27 17.82
#